data_AF-A0A842Y1L4-F1
#
_entry.id   AF-A0A842Y1L4-F1
#
_cell.length_a   1.000
_cell.length_b   1.000
_cell.length_c   1.000
_cell.angle_alpha   90.00
_cell.angle_beta   90.00
_cell.angle_gamma   90.00
#
_symmetry.space_group_name_H-M   'P 1'
#
loop_
_entity.id
_entity.type
_entity.pdbx_description
1 polymer ?
#
loop_
_entity_poly.entity_id
_entity_poly.type
_entity_poly.pdbx_seq_one_letter_code
_entity_poly.pdbx_strand_id
1 'polypeptide(L)'
;LTIATVVLAVATIQLKNTTEKYAKTAEEMLESNIKHTDIVNDMLNEQRTTMRKERLLKEMDLLVAPLFSVKGDGTLFQKGEESRNNSDPLVHKYYDFWDGIKQNAYLGSSDLREKLDNYFKNKSPVRESPDPAFTKARDELWSTIQKRYDELNEELSKLENH
;
A
#
# COMPACT_ATOMS: atom_id res chain seq x y z
N LEU A 1 -51.87 -9.65 60.08
CA LEU A 1 -51.42 -9.49 58.67
C LEU A 1 -52.67 -9.36 57.80
N THR A 2 -52.84 -8.30 57.01
CA THR A 2 -54.04 -8.11 56.18
C THR A 2 -53.81 -8.69 54.77
N ILE A 3 -54.88 -9.12 54.09
CA ILE A 3 -54.80 -9.65 52.71
C ILE A 3 -54.08 -8.65 51.78
N ALA A 4 -54.32 -7.35 51.95
CA ALA A 4 -53.64 -6.29 51.21
C ALA A 4 -52.10 -6.31 51.34
N THR A 5 -51.57 -6.55 52.55
CA THR A 5 -50.11 -6.65 52.75
C THR A 5 -49.48 -7.84 52.04
N VAL A 6 -50.19 -8.96 51.93
CA VAL A 6 -49.71 -10.16 51.22
C VAL A 6 -49.72 -9.92 49.71
N VAL A 7 -50.80 -9.34 49.17
CA VAL A 7 -50.91 -9.01 47.74
C VAL A 7 -49.83 -8.01 47.31
N LEU A 8 -49.57 -6.99 48.12
CA LEU A 8 -48.52 -6.01 47.84
C LEU A 8 -47.12 -6.65 47.85
N ALA A 9 -46.84 -7.54 48.81
CA ALA A 9 -45.57 -8.26 48.87
C ALA A 9 -45.35 -9.16 47.64
N VAL A 10 -46.38 -9.90 47.19
CA VAL A 10 -46.32 -10.74 45.99
C VAL A 10 -46.08 -9.89 44.74
N ALA A 11 -46.81 -8.79 44.58
CA ALA A 11 -46.63 -7.88 43.45
C ALA A 11 -45.21 -7.28 43.42
N THR A 12 -44.66 -6.93 44.59
CA THR A 12 -43.30 -6.37 44.71
C THR A 12 -42.24 -7.41 44.34
N ILE A 13 -42.40 -8.67 44.78
CA ILE A 13 -41.49 -9.78 44.42
C ILE A 13 -41.54 -10.06 42.92
N GLN A 14 -42.75 -10.11 42.33
CA GLN A 14 -42.89 -10.30 40.88
C GLN A 14 -42.25 -9.15 40.10
N LEU A 15 -42.47 -7.90 40.52
CA LEU A 15 -41.86 -6.74 39.88
C LEU A 15 -40.33 -6.85 39.93
N LYS A 16 -39.76 -7.13 41.09
CA LYS A 16 -38.30 -7.30 41.28
C LYS A 16 -37.73 -8.38 40.36
N ASN A 17 -38.32 -9.57 40.34
CA ASN A 17 -37.86 -10.67 39.48
C ASN A 17 -37.92 -10.31 38.00
N THR A 18 -38.95 -9.55 37.60
CA THR A 18 -39.10 -9.12 36.21
C THR A 18 -38.04 -8.09 35.84
N THR A 19 -37.78 -7.11 36.72
CA THR A 19 -36.74 -6.10 36.53
C THR A 19 -35.34 -6.73 36.47
N GLU A 20 -35.04 -7.69 37.34
CA GLU A 20 -33.76 -8.43 37.32
C GLU A 20 -33.58 -9.21 36.01
N LYS A 21 -34.65 -9.84 35.51
CA LYS A 21 -34.62 -10.53 34.22
C LYS A 21 -34.34 -9.56 33.06
N TYR A 22 -35.00 -8.40 33.04
CA TYR A 22 -34.76 -7.39 32.00
C TYR A 22 -33.36 -6.79 32.09
N ALA A 23 -32.85 -6.52 33.30
CA ALA A 23 -31.50 -6.02 33.53
C ALA A 23 -30.45 -7.01 33.00
N LYS A 24 -30.58 -8.29 33.34
CA LYS A 24 -29.70 -9.35 32.84
C LYS A 24 -29.72 -9.45 31.32
N THR A 25 -30.91 -9.38 30.71
CA THR A 25 -31.04 -9.45 29.25
C THR A 25 -30.37 -8.23 28.59
N ALA A 26 -30.49 -7.04 29.19
CA ALA A 26 -29.84 -5.83 28.68
C ALA A 26 -28.31 -5.90 28.79
N GLU A 27 -27.78 -6.47 29.87
CA GLU A 27 -26.34 -6.73 30.03
C GLU A 27 -25.83 -7.71 28.96
N GLU A 28 -26.52 -8.83 28.74
CA GLU A 28 -26.17 -9.81 27.70
C GLU A 28 -26.16 -9.19 26.30
N MET A 29 -27.13 -8.31 26.00
CA MET A 29 -27.15 -7.56 24.73
C MET A 29 -25.99 -6.57 24.61
N LEU A 30 -25.63 -5.88 25.69
CA LEU A 30 -24.51 -4.93 25.70
C LEU A 30 -23.18 -5.66 25.45
N GLU A 31 -22.94 -6.77 26.16
CA GLU A 31 -21.76 -7.61 25.98
C GLU A 31 -21.65 -8.15 24.55
N SER A 32 -22.77 -8.64 24.00
CA SER A 32 -22.82 -9.11 22.61
C SER A 32 -22.50 -8.00 21.61
N ASN A 33 -22.97 -6.77 21.84
CA ASN A 33 -22.72 -5.64 20.95
C ASN A 33 -21.25 -5.17 21.02
N ILE A 34 -20.65 -5.16 22.20
CA ILE A 34 -19.22 -4.86 22.37
C ILE A 34 -18.40 -5.88 21.59
N LYS A 35 -18.67 -7.18 21.80
CA LYS A 35 -17.97 -8.26 21.10
C LYS A 35 -18.11 -8.17 19.58
N HIS A 36 -19.31 -7.85 19.08
CA HIS A 36 -19.51 -7.66 17.65
C HIS A 36 -18.72 -6.45 17.11
N THR A 37 -18.63 -5.38 17.89
CA THR A 37 -17.86 -4.18 17.51
C THR A 37 -16.37 -4.51 17.41
N ASP A 38 -15.83 -5.27 18.36
CA ASP A 38 -14.43 -5.69 18.34
C ASP A 38 -14.12 -6.55 17.11
N ILE A 39 -14.97 -7.54 16.80
CA ILE A 39 -14.83 -8.39 15.61
C ILE A 39 -14.81 -7.56 14.32
N VAL A 40 -15.72 -6.58 14.20
CA VAL A 40 -15.79 -5.72 13.00
C VAL A 40 -14.53 -4.86 12.88
N ASN A 41 -14.01 -4.34 14.00
CA ASN A 41 -12.79 -3.56 14.00
C ASN A 41 -11.57 -4.40 13.59
N ASP A 42 -11.48 -5.63 14.08
CA ASP A 42 -10.40 -6.56 13.72
C ASP A 42 -10.43 -6.90 12.23
N MET A 43 -11.60 -7.26 11.69
CA MET A 43 -11.78 -7.53 10.25
C MET A 43 -11.41 -6.31 9.39
N LEU A 44 -11.79 -5.12 9.82
CA LEU A 44 -11.53 -3.88 9.09
C LEU A 44 -10.03 -3.52 9.12
N ASN A 45 -9.34 -3.81 10.23
CA ASN A 45 -7.90 -3.66 10.33
C ASN A 45 -7.17 -4.67 9.43
N GLU A 46 -7.60 -5.93 9.40
CA GLU A 46 -7.03 -6.96 8.52
C GLU A 46 -7.20 -6.60 7.03
N GLN A 47 -8.37 -6.11 6.63
CA GLN A 47 -8.60 -5.62 5.26
C GLN A 47 -7.69 -4.44 4.91
N ARG A 48 -7.53 -3.47 5.82
CA ARG A 48 -6.62 -2.34 5.61
C ARG A 48 -5.17 -2.78 5.45
N THR A 49 -4.72 -3.72 6.29
CA THR A 49 -3.38 -4.31 6.20
C THR A 49 -3.18 -5.03 4.87
N THR A 50 -4.15 -5.83 4.45
CA THR A 50 -4.11 -6.54 3.16
C THR A 50 -4.03 -5.58 1.98
N MET A 51 -4.93 -4.59 1.91
CA MET A 51 -4.91 -3.59 0.84
C MET A 51 -3.61 -2.79 0.81
N ARG A 52 -3.05 -2.46 1.99
CA ARG A 52 -1.75 -1.78 2.07
C ARG A 52 -0.63 -2.67 1.55
N LYS A 53 -0.58 -3.95 1.95
CA LYS A 53 0.42 -4.92 1.48
C LYS A 53 0.37 -5.07 -0.04
N GLU A 54 -0.82 -5.27 -0.60
CA GLU A 54 -1.02 -5.40 -2.05
C GLU A 54 -0.51 -4.17 -2.81
N ARG A 55 -0.78 -2.96 -2.30
CA ARG A 55 -0.29 -1.72 -2.92
C ARG A 55 1.25 -1.66 -2.93
N LEU A 56 1.87 -1.99 -1.81
CA LEU A 56 3.33 -1.97 -1.67
C LEU A 56 4.00 -3.01 -2.58
N LEU A 57 3.44 -4.23 -2.64
CA LEU A 57 3.91 -5.29 -3.55
C LEU A 57 3.80 -4.86 -5.00
N LYS A 58 2.67 -4.25 -5.41
CA LYS A 58 2.52 -3.75 -6.78
C LYS A 58 3.54 -2.67 -7.13
N GLU A 59 3.78 -1.72 -6.24
CA GLU A 59 4.83 -0.69 -6.45
C GLU A 59 6.20 -1.34 -6.59
N MET A 60 6.51 -2.31 -5.75
CA MET A 60 7.76 -3.07 -5.82
C MET A 60 7.90 -3.80 -7.15
N ASP A 61 6.93 -4.64 -7.50
CA ASP A 61 7.01 -5.55 -8.64
C ASP A 61 7.00 -4.83 -10.00
N LEU A 62 6.17 -3.79 -10.12
CA LEU A 62 5.89 -3.16 -11.42
C LEU A 62 6.71 -1.89 -11.68
N LEU A 63 7.26 -1.27 -10.64
CA LEU A 63 7.97 0.00 -10.77
C LEU A 63 9.39 -0.07 -10.24
N VAL A 64 9.59 -0.43 -8.98
CA VAL A 64 10.89 -0.26 -8.31
C VAL A 64 11.85 -1.41 -8.59
N ALA A 65 11.42 -2.67 -8.48
CA ALA A 65 12.27 -3.84 -8.70
C ALA A 65 12.81 -3.93 -10.14
N PRO A 66 12.02 -3.67 -11.20
CA PRO A 66 12.55 -3.64 -12.56
C PRO A 66 13.66 -2.59 -12.71
N LEU A 67 13.44 -1.37 -12.21
CA LEU A 67 14.44 -0.29 -12.22
C LEU A 67 15.67 -0.60 -11.35
N PHE A 68 15.51 -1.34 -10.26
CA PHE A 68 16.61 -1.71 -9.39
C PHE A 68 17.44 -2.88 -9.95
N SER A 69 16.81 -3.84 -10.63
CA SER A 69 17.46 -5.03 -11.19
C SER A 69 18.50 -4.71 -12.28
N VAL A 70 18.32 -3.56 -12.92
CA VAL A 70 19.16 -3.01 -14.00
C VAL A 70 20.27 -2.10 -13.48
N LYS A 71 20.61 -2.23 -12.18
CA LYS A 71 21.71 -1.51 -11.55
C LYS A 71 23.01 -1.71 -12.29
N GLY A 72 23.64 -0.60 -12.67
CA GLY A 72 24.92 -0.63 -13.37
C GLY A 72 24.81 -1.01 -14.85
N ASP A 73 23.60 -1.29 -15.35
CA ASP A 73 23.38 -1.43 -16.78
C ASP A 73 23.31 -0.05 -17.44
N GLY A 74 24.45 0.41 -17.93
CA GLY A 74 24.55 1.67 -18.65
C GLY A 74 23.75 1.69 -19.96
N THR A 75 23.42 0.53 -20.55
CA THR A 75 22.71 0.46 -21.83
C THR A 75 21.25 0.87 -21.69
N LEU A 76 20.60 0.45 -20.60
CA LEU A 76 19.22 0.81 -20.31
C LEU A 76 19.01 2.34 -20.16
N PHE A 77 20.02 3.01 -19.63
CA PHE A 77 20.05 4.47 -19.49
C PHE A 77 20.77 5.15 -20.65
N GLN A 78 20.93 4.53 -21.81
CA GLN A 78 21.54 5.21 -22.96
C GLN A 78 20.70 6.40 -23.43
N LYS A 79 21.42 7.45 -23.84
CA LYS A 79 20.88 8.64 -24.50
C LYS A 79 20.51 8.28 -25.94
N GLY A 80 19.22 8.09 -26.18
CA GLY A 80 18.67 7.97 -27.53
C GLY A 80 18.60 6.54 -28.05
N GLU A 81 17.70 6.38 -29.02
CA GLU A 81 17.35 5.17 -29.75
C GLU A 81 18.55 4.29 -30.09
N GLU A 82 18.59 3.08 -29.52
CA GLU A 82 19.36 1.97 -30.07
C GLU A 82 18.92 1.79 -31.53
N SER A 83 19.75 2.23 -32.46
CA SER A 83 19.81 1.81 -33.87
C SER A 83 18.51 1.92 -34.69
N ARG A 84 18.61 2.53 -35.88
CA ARG A 84 17.50 2.72 -36.86
C ARG A 84 16.85 1.42 -37.40
N ASN A 85 17.14 0.25 -36.83
CA ASN A 85 16.54 -1.02 -37.17
C ASN A 85 15.49 -1.41 -36.11
N ASN A 86 14.25 -0.95 -36.32
CA ASN A 86 13.05 -1.34 -35.54
C ASN A 86 12.72 -2.86 -35.59
N SER A 87 13.61 -3.67 -36.16
CA SER A 87 13.51 -5.13 -36.24
C SER A 87 14.42 -5.85 -35.24
N ASP A 88 15.25 -5.13 -34.47
CA ASP A 88 16.06 -5.72 -33.40
C ASP A 88 15.19 -6.02 -32.16
N PRO A 89 15.14 -7.27 -31.70
CA PRO A 89 14.42 -7.64 -30.46
C PRO A 89 14.87 -6.88 -29.20
N LEU A 90 16.08 -6.35 -29.16
CA LEU A 90 16.58 -5.56 -28.03
C LEU A 90 15.92 -4.18 -27.94
N VAL A 91 15.70 -3.55 -29.10
CA VAL A 91 15.03 -2.25 -29.22
C VAL A 91 13.60 -2.35 -28.69
N HIS A 92 12.87 -3.42 -29.04
CA HIS A 92 11.52 -3.64 -28.50
C HIS A 92 11.52 -3.79 -26.98
N LYS A 93 12.41 -4.59 -26.41
CA LYS A 93 12.54 -4.76 -24.96
C LYS A 93 12.81 -3.46 -24.24
N TYR A 94 13.62 -2.58 -24.84
CA TYR A 94 13.90 -1.26 -24.29
C TYR A 94 12.64 -0.38 -24.20
N TYR A 95 11.86 -0.31 -25.28
CA TYR A 95 10.63 0.49 -25.27
C TYR A 95 9.56 -0.11 -24.35
N ASP A 96 9.37 -1.42 -24.42
CA ASP A 96 8.42 -2.14 -23.57
C ASP A 96 8.74 -1.90 -22.08
N PHE A 97 10.03 -1.91 -21.73
CA PHE A 97 10.48 -1.57 -20.39
C PHE A 97 10.06 -0.14 -20.01
N TRP A 98 10.48 0.87 -20.78
CA TRP A 98 10.22 2.27 -20.43
C TRP A 98 8.74 2.65 -20.49
N ASP A 99 7.96 2.02 -21.36
CA ASP A 99 6.51 2.20 -21.42
C ASP A 99 5.82 1.54 -20.22
N GLY A 100 6.29 0.37 -19.79
CA GLY A 100 5.88 -0.24 -18.53
C GLY A 100 6.14 0.68 -17.33
N ILE A 101 7.32 1.31 -17.26
CA ILE A 101 7.66 2.27 -16.19
C ILE A 101 6.72 3.49 -16.22
N LYS A 102 6.45 4.07 -17.41
CA LYS A 102 5.53 5.22 -17.53
C LYS A 102 4.11 4.87 -17.11
N GLN A 103 3.60 3.71 -17.53
CA GLN A 103 2.26 3.25 -17.18
C GLN A 103 2.10 3.06 -15.68
N ASN A 104 3.16 2.64 -14.97
CA ASN A 104 3.13 2.34 -13.54
C ASN A 104 3.67 3.47 -12.65
N ALA A 105 4.03 4.63 -13.21
CA ALA A 105 4.62 5.74 -12.46
C ALA A 105 3.73 6.24 -11.30
N TYR A 106 2.41 6.05 -11.39
CA TYR A 106 1.46 6.42 -10.34
C TYR A 106 1.65 5.63 -9.03
N LEU A 107 2.25 4.44 -9.09
CA LEU A 107 2.54 3.63 -7.91
C LEU A 107 3.64 4.24 -7.05
N GLY A 108 4.59 4.96 -7.66
CA GLY A 108 5.76 5.49 -6.98
C GLY A 108 5.47 6.64 -6.02
N SER A 109 6.39 6.93 -5.12
CA SER A 109 6.35 8.13 -4.26
C SER A 109 6.44 9.44 -5.06
N SER A 110 6.13 10.58 -4.45
CA SER A 110 6.28 11.89 -5.10
C SER A 110 7.73 12.14 -5.55
N ASP A 111 8.70 11.78 -4.72
CA ASP A 111 10.13 11.92 -5.03
C ASP A 111 10.52 11.02 -6.21
N LEU A 112 10.13 9.75 -6.20
CA LEU A 112 10.42 8.83 -7.31
C LEU A 112 9.81 9.31 -8.63
N ARG A 113 8.56 9.79 -8.60
CA ARG A 113 7.90 10.36 -9.79
C ARG A 113 8.62 11.59 -10.31
N GLU A 114 9.05 12.48 -9.43
CA GLU A 114 9.83 13.67 -9.80
C GLU A 114 11.16 13.27 -10.45
N LYS A 115 11.88 12.28 -9.90
CA LYS A 115 13.14 11.82 -10.49
C LYS A 115 12.95 11.11 -11.83
N LEU A 116 11.88 10.35 -12.00
CA LEU A 116 11.51 9.77 -13.28
C LEU A 116 11.25 10.86 -14.32
N ASP A 117 10.43 11.86 -13.99
CA ASP A 117 10.12 12.98 -14.87
C ASP A 117 11.39 13.78 -15.23
N ASN A 118 12.24 14.07 -14.24
CA ASN A 118 13.51 14.74 -14.46
C ASN A 118 14.42 13.93 -15.40
N TYR A 119 14.51 12.61 -15.21
CA TYR A 119 15.25 11.73 -16.10
C TYR A 119 14.71 11.79 -17.54
N PHE A 120 13.39 11.65 -17.73
CA PHE A 120 12.78 11.69 -19.06
C PHE A 120 12.94 13.05 -19.75
N LYS A 121 12.88 14.16 -19.01
CA LYS A 121 13.12 15.51 -19.55
C LYS A 121 14.55 15.71 -20.05
N ASN A 122 15.53 15.16 -19.34
CA ASN A 122 16.94 15.27 -19.70
C ASN A 122 17.39 14.19 -20.70
N LYS A 123 16.55 13.18 -20.96
CA LYS A 123 16.76 12.16 -21.98
C LYS A 123 16.70 12.79 -23.37
N SER A 124 17.82 13.32 -23.82
CA SER A 124 17.96 13.95 -25.13
C SER A 124 18.21 12.88 -26.22
N PRO A 125 17.58 13.00 -27.41
CA PRO A 125 17.70 12.01 -28.48
C PRO A 125 19.07 11.98 -29.16
N VAL A 126 19.93 13.00 -29.04
CA VAL A 126 21.20 13.06 -29.79
C VAL A 126 22.24 13.90 -29.04
N ARG A 127 23.42 13.32 -28.74
CA ARG A 127 24.76 13.97 -28.85
C ARG A 127 25.89 13.05 -28.37
N GLU A 128 27.03 13.16 -29.03
CA GLU A 128 28.28 12.37 -28.85
C GLU A 128 29.02 12.60 -27.52
N SER A 129 28.36 13.16 -26.48
CA SER A 129 28.98 13.37 -25.17
C SER A 129 27.94 13.27 -24.05
N PRO A 130 28.29 12.65 -22.90
CA PRO A 130 27.43 12.62 -21.73
C PRO A 130 27.12 14.05 -21.28
N ASP A 131 25.85 14.42 -21.36
CA ASP A 131 25.39 15.70 -20.84
C ASP A 131 25.40 15.63 -19.32
N PRO A 132 26.11 16.55 -18.63
CA PRO A 132 26.17 16.57 -17.18
C PRO A 132 24.78 16.59 -16.53
N ALA A 133 23.78 17.24 -17.14
CA ALA A 133 22.42 17.27 -16.63
C ALA A 133 21.75 15.89 -16.72
N PHE A 134 21.99 15.16 -17.81
CA PHE A 134 21.50 13.79 -17.98
C PHE A 134 22.14 12.82 -16.98
N THR A 135 23.47 12.85 -16.87
CA THR A 135 24.21 12.01 -15.93
C THR A 135 23.71 12.25 -14.50
N LYS A 136 23.55 13.52 -14.12
CA LYS A 136 23.00 13.89 -12.82
C LYS A 136 21.57 13.37 -12.63
N ALA A 137 20.69 13.55 -13.61
CA ALA A 137 19.30 13.07 -13.51
C ALA A 137 19.22 11.55 -13.39
N ARG A 138 20.06 10.81 -14.11
CA ARG A 138 20.19 9.34 -13.99
C ARG A 138 20.65 8.94 -12.60
N ASP A 139 21.71 9.57 -12.09
CA ASP A 139 22.29 9.20 -10.79
C ASP A 139 21.34 9.55 -9.63
N GLU A 140 20.61 10.67 -9.73
CA GLU A 140 19.55 11.02 -8.78
C GLU A 140 18.39 10.01 -8.81
N LEU A 141 17.90 9.64 -10.00
CA LEU A 141 16.87 8.61 -10.15
C LEU A 141 17.34 7.29 -9.53
N TRP A 142 18.58 6.89 -9.80
CA TRP A 142 19.18 5.68 -9.25
C TRP A 142 19.16 5.66 -7.72
N SER A 143 19.65 6.74 -7.10
CA SER A 143 19.69 6.88 -5.65
C SER A 143 18.29 6.78 -5.03
N THR A 144 17.32 7.46 -5.63
CA THR A 144 15.93 7.44 -5.18
C THR A 144 15.28 6.06 -5.32
N ILE A 145 15.53 5.33 -6.43
CA ILE A 145 15.05 3.94 -6.60
C ILE A 145 15.59 3.04 -5.50
N GLN A 146 16.91 3.10 -5.24
CA GLN A 146 17.53 2.27 -4.21
C GLN A 146 16.91 2.54 -2.83
N LYS A 147 16.82 3.82 -2.46
CA LYS A 147 16.19 4.21 -1.19
C LYS A 147 14.74 3.70 -1.11
N ARG A 148 13.96 3.86 -2.19
CA ARG A 148 12.55 3.44 -2.18
C ARG A 148 12.41 1.93 -2.10
N TYR A 149 13.29 1.17 -2.75
CA TYR A 149 13.32 -0.29 -2.66
C TYR A 149 13.55 -0.75 -1.21
N ASP A 150 14.52 -0.13 -0.52
CA ASP A 150 14.81 -0.45 0.88
C ASP A 150 13.62 -0.10 1.80
N GLU A 151 13.00 1.07 1.61
CA GLU A 151 11.78 1.48 2.34
C GLU A 151 10.61 0.50 2.13
N LEU A 152 10.37 0.08 0.89
CA LEU A 152 9.30 -0.86 0.55
C LEU A 152 9.52 -2.23 1.22
N ASN A 153 10.75 -2.74 1.20
CA ASN A 153 11.10 -3.98 1.89
C ASN A 153 10.90 -3.88 3.40
N GLU A 154 11.28 -2.75 3.99
CA GLU A 154 11.08 -2.52 5.43
C GLU A 154 9.59 -2.44 5.77
N GLU A 155 8.80 -1.72 4.99
CA GLU A 155 7.35 -1.63 5.17
C GLU A 155 6.68 -3.01 5.03
N LEU A 156 7.06 -3.82 4.02
CA LEU A 156 6.55 -5.17 3.84
C LEU A 156 6.92 -6.09 5.01
N SER A 157 8.18 -6.02 5.46
CA SER A 157 8.67 -6.83 6.60
C SER A 157 7.89 -6.50 7.88
N LYS A 158 7.55 -5.23 8.11
CA LYS A 158 6.73 -4.81 9.26
C LYS A 158 5.31 -5.37 9.20
N LEU A 159 4.75 -5.54 8.00
CA LEU A 159 3.41 -6.11 7.82
C LEU A 159 3.39 -7.65 7.91
N GLU A 160 4.54 -8.32 7.79
CA GLU A 160 4.64 -9.80 7.89
C GLU A 160 4.99 -10.28 9.30
N ASN A 161 5.60 -9.43 10.13
CA ASN A 161 5.98 -9.73 11.50
C ASN A 161 4.94 -9.27 12.55
N HIS A 162 3.75 -8.85 12.11
CA HIS A 162 2.60 -8.45 12.93
C HIS A 162 1.43 -9.39 12.69
#